data_AF-A0A671RX65-F1
#
_entry.id   AF-A0A671RX65-F1
#
_cell.length_a   1.000
_cell.length_b   1.000
_cell.length_c   1.000
_cell.angle_alpha   90.00
_cell.angle_beta   90.00
_cell.angle_gamma   90.00
#
_symmetry.space_group_name_H-M   'P 1'
#
loop_
_entity.id
_entity.type
_entity.pdbx_description
1 polymer ?
#
loop_
_entity_poly.entity_id
_entity_poly.type
_entity_poly.pdbx_seq_one_letter_code
_entity_poly.pdbx_strand_id
1 'polypeptide(L)'
;MKFPALLLGFVLVCSLGIAGYIHTRRKQETQLSKQASFLDIKLRVTRDVLGEYQDQLIQSNTLLEKIKKEVGSLTKDLSVAKTFVEKKIGDIAACKGDKKRLTDEIAAAESEKKHIQIKFVKEKSQWGIEAESLKKQMEQLSTLCKYIDKTSEEGKKLCKITEEPQQPAAKPKETQAEKPKAEEAKAEEPKPEEPKAEESKAEQPKVDVV
;
A
#
# COMPACT_ATOMS: atom_id res chain seq x y z
N MET A 1 -75.73 82.62 -61.16
CA MET A 1 -74.97 81.37 -61.31
C MET A 1 -73.66 81.40 -60.50
N LYS A 2 -73.71 81.42 -59.16
CA LYS A 2 -72.49 81.52 -58.30
C LYS A 2 -72.20 80.27 -57.44
N PHE A 3 -73.18 79.39 -57.28
CA PHE A 3 -73.09 78.14 -56.53
C PHE A 3 -72.08 77.09 -57.07
N PRO A 4 -71.92 76.87 -58.40
CA PRO A 4 -70.98 75.85 -58.87
C PRO A 4 -69.50 76.22 -58.61
N ALA A 5 -69.16 77.51 -58.63
CA ALA A 5 -67.79 77.97 -58.32
C ALA A 5 -67.45 77.83 -56.82
N LEU A 6 -68.43 78.06 -55.93
CA LEU A 6 -68.28 77.89 -54.48
C LEU A 6 -68.10 76.41 -54.09
N LEU A 7 -68.83 75.49 -54.71
CA LEU A 7 -68.70 74.05 -54.47
C LEU A 7 -67.33 73.52 -54.90
N LEU A 8 -66.82 73.94 -56.06
CA LEU A 8 -65.47 73.57 -56.52
C LEU A 8 -64.37 74.09 -55.59
N GLY A 9 -64.50 75.32 -55.10
CA GLY A 9 -63.59 75.87 -54.11
C GLY A 9 -63.58 75.07 -52.80
N PHE A 10 -64.76 74.68 -52.31
CA PHE A 10 -64.88 73.87 -51.09
C PHE A 10 -64.26 72.48 -51.26
N VAL A 11 -64.50 71.80 -52.39
CA VAL A 11 -63.92 70.48 -52.67
C VAL A 11 -62.39 70.55 -52.75
N LEU A 12 -61.82 71.59 -53.37
CA LEU A 12 -60.37 71.81 -53.41
C LEU A 12 -59.78 71.99 -52.00
N VAL A 13 -60.41 72.81 -51.16
CA VAL A 13 -59.97 73.00 -49.76
C VAL A 13 -60.08 71.70 -48.96
N CYS A 14 -61.17 70.95 -49.11
CA CYS A 14 -61.33 69.64 -48.47
C CYS A 14 -60.26 68.63 -48.92
N SER A 15 -59.93 68.59 -50.21
CA SER A 15 -58.90 67.67 -50.74
C SER A 15 -57.50 67.96 -50.16
N LEU A 16 -57.13 69.23 -50.01
CA LEU A 16 -55.87 69.64 -49.40
C LEU A 16 -55.83 69.33 -47.89
N GLY A 17 -56.95 69.52 -47.20
CA GLY A 17 -57.08 69.17 -45.78
C GLY A 17 -56.92 67.66 -45.54
N ILE A 18 -57.55 66.82 -46.37
CA ILE A 18 -57.42 65.36 -46.29
C ILE A 18 -55.98 64.92 -46.61
N ALA A 19 -55.35 65.50 -47.64
CA ALA A 19 -53.96 65.18 -47.98
C ALA A 19 -52.98 65.53 -46.83
N GLY A 20 -53.16 66.69 -46.19
CA GLY A 20 -52.37 67.09 -45.02
C GLY A 20 -52.57 66.17 -43.81
N TYR A 21 -53.81 65.74 -43.58
CA TYR A 21 -54.15 64.77 -42.53
C TYR A 21 -53.48 63.40 -42.79
N ILE A 22 -53.59 62.88 -44.02
CA ILE A 22 -52.96 61.61 -44.42
C ILE A 22 -51.44 61.69 -44.25
N HIS A 23 -50.81 62.80 -44.65
CA HIS A 23 -49.36 62.95 -44.55
C HIS A 23 -48.87 63.04 -43.10
N THR A 24 -49.63 63.73 -42.23
CA THR A 24 -49.36 63.80 -40.79
C THR A 24 -49.52 62.43 -40.13
N ARG A 25 -50.58 61.70 -40.47
CA ARG A 25 -50.82 60.34 -39.95
C ARG A 25 -49.73 59.37 -40.38
N ARG A 26 -49.36 59.36 -41.67
CA ARG A 26 -48.25 58.54 -42.17
C ARG A 26 -46.92 58.85 -41.46
N LYS A 27 -46.65 60.14 -41.20
CA LYS A 27 -45.46 60.55 -40.44
C LYS A 27 -45.50 60.02 -39.00
N GLN A 28 -46.66 60.06 -38.33
CA GLN A 28 -46.83 59.47 -36.99
C GLN A 28 -46.68 57.95 -36.99
N GLU A 29 -47.31 57.25 -37.94
CA GLU A 29 -47.17 55.79 -38.10
C GLU A 29 -45.70 55.39 -38.32
N THR A 30 -44.96 56.17 -39.11
CA THR A 30 -43.52 55.94 -39.35
C THR A 30 -42.68 56.19 -38.09
N GLN A 31 -43.07 57.12 -37.22
CA GLN A 31 -42.37 57.37 -35.95
C GLN A 31 -42.66 56.28 -34.92
N LEU A 32 -43.93 55.86 -34.82
CA LEU A 32 -44.35 54.78 -33.94
C LEU A 32 -43.76 53.43 -34.37
N SER A 33 -43.70 53.14 -35.68
CA SER A 33 -43.08 51.92 -36.19
C SER A 33 -41.58 51.86 -35.86
N LYS A 34 -40.88 52.99 -35.96
CA LYS A 34 -39.47 53.12 -35.54
C LYS A 34 -39.32 52.83 -34.04
N GLN A 35 -40.12 53.49 -33.19
CA GLN A 35 -40.09 53.24 -31.74
C GLN A 35 -40.39 51.78 -31.39
N ALA A 36 -41.38 51.17 -32.06
CA ALA A 36 -41.70 49.76 -31.88
C ALA A 36 -40.54 48.85 -32.27
N SER A 37 -39.86 49.13 -33.39
CA SER A 37 -38.68 48.35 -33.82
C SER A 37 -37.49 48.49 -32.86
N PHE A 38 -37.25 49.70 -32.33
CA PHE A 38 -36.22 49.91 -31.32
C PHE A 38 -36.53 49.15 -30.02
N LEU A 39 -37.80 49.13 -29.61
CA LEU A 39 -38.24 48.36 -28.46
C LEU A 39 -38.08 46.85 -28.70
N ASP A 40 -38.43 46.33 -29.88
CA ASP A 40 -38.24 44.92 -30.22
C ASP A 40 -36.76 44.51 -30.19
N ILE A 41 -35.89 45.31 -30.82
CA ILE A 41 -34.44 45.07 -30.83
C ILE A 41 -33.91 45.08 -29.40
N LYS A 42 -34.31 46.05 -28.59
CA LYS A 42 -33.87 46.14 -27.19
C LYS A 42 -34.35 44.93 -26.38
N LEU A 43 -35.60 44.50 -26.56
CA LEU A 43 -36.16 43.33 -25.90
C LEU A 43 -35.44 42.05 -26.34
N ARG A 44 -35.07 41.93 -27.61
CA ARG A 44 -34.28 40.80 -28.13
C ARG A 44 -32.90 40.75 -27.51
N VAL A 45 -32.16 41.86 -27.56
CA VAL A 45 -30.82 41.94 -26.94
C VAL A 45 -30.90 41.65 -25.45
N THR A 46 -31.91 42.18 -24.75
CA THR A 46 -32.10 41.91 -23.31
C THR A 46 -32.38 40.43 -23.07
N ARG A 47 -33.18 39.77 -23.92
CA ARG A 47 -33.46 38.34 -23.82
C ARG A 47 -32.23 37.48 -24.12
N ASP A 48 -31.46 37.83 -25.16
CA ASP A 48 -30.25 37.10 -25.54
C ASP A 48 -29.21 37.19 -24.42
N VAL A 49 -28.96 38.40 -23.90
CA VAL A 49 -28.07 38.63 -22.76
C VAL A 49 -28.55 37.88 -21.50
N LEU A 50 -29.85 37.89 -21.22
CA LEU A 50 -30.41 37.15 -20.09
C LEU A 50 -30.27 35.62 -20.28
N GLY A 51 -30.38 35.14 -21.52
CA GLY A 51 -30.13 33.77 -21.90
C GLY A 51 -28.67 33.36 -21.65
N GLU A 52 -27.70 34.21 -22.02
CA GLU A 52 -26.28 33.96 -21.73
C GLU A 52 -26.01 33.88 -20.23
N TYR A 53 -26.61 34.76 -19.42
CA TYR A 53 -26.49 34.68 -17.96
C TYR A 53 -27.11 33.39 -17.39
N GLN A 54 -28.26 32.97 -17.91
CA GLN A 54 -28.88 31.70 -17.51
C GLN A 54 -28.01 30.51 -17.91
N ASP A 55 -27.43 30.52 -19.11
CA ASP A 55 -26.55 29.47 -19.57
C ASP A 55 -25.27 29.39 -18.71
N GLN A 56 -24.66 30.53 -18.38
CA GLN A 56 -23.55 30.59 -17.42
C GLN A 56 -23.92 30.02 -16.04
N LEU A 57 -25.13 30.30 -15.56
CA LEU A 57 -25.65 29.71 -14.32
C LEU A 57 -25.80 28.19 -14.43
N ILE A 58 -26.27 27.67 -15.56
CA ILE A 58 -26.42 26.22 -15.77
C ILE A 58 -25.04 25.56 -15.88
N GLN A 59 -24.12 26.13 -16.65
CA GLN A 59 -22.75 25.63 -16.79
C GLN A 59 -22.01 25.62 -15.46
N SER A 60 -22.09 26.70 -14.69
CA SER A 60 -21.48 26.76 -13.36
C SER A 60 -22.08 25.73 -12.40
N ASN A 61 -23.41 25.59 -12.34
CA ASN A 61 -24.05 24.57 -11.50
C ASN A 61 -23.66 23.13 -11.92
N THR A 62 -23.59 22.85 -13.22
CA THR A 62 -23.16 21.52 -13.70
C THR A 62 -21.70 21.22 -13.38
N LEU A 63 -20.80 22.22 -13.47
CA LEU A 63 -19.42 22.09 -13.01
C LEU A 63 -19.35 21.86 -11.49
N LEU A 64 -20.14 22.61 -10.71
CA LEU A 64 -20.20 22.48 -9.26
C LEU A 64 -20.67 21.07 -8.85
N GLU A 65 -21.68 20.51 -9.52
CA GLU A 65 -22.14 19.14 -9.28
C GLU A 65 -21.09 18.08 -9.68
N LYS A 66 -20.32 18.29 -10.75
CA LYS A 66 -19.18 17.41 -11.09
C LYS A 66 -18.11 17.46 -10.01
N ILE A 67 -17.69 18.67 -9.62
CA ILE A 67 -16.69 18.88 -8.55
C ILE A 67 -17.18 18.25 -7.24
N LYS A 68 -18.45 18.43 -6.89
CA LYS A 68 -19.05 17.85 -5.68
C LYS A 68 -19.04 16.32 -5.70
N LYS A 69 -19.29 15.70 -6.87
CA LYS A 69 -19.16 14.25 -7.04
C LYS A 69 -17.73 13.78 -6.90
N GLU A 70 -16.77 14.47 -7.53
CA GLU A 70 -15.34 14.17 -7.40
C GLU A 70 -14.89 14.30 -5.94
N VAL A 71 -15.18 15.42 -5.27
CA VAL A 71 -14.91 15.60 -3.84
C VAL A 71 -15.56 14.51 -2.98
N GLY A 72 -16.80 14.12 -3.29
CA GLY A 72 -17.48 13.03 -2.61
C GLY A 72 -16.80 11.67 -2.81
N SER A 73 -16.26 11.40 -3.99
CA SER A 73 -15.47 10.19 -4.27
C SER A 73 -14.11 10.23 -3.55
N LEU A 74 -13.36 11.33 -3.66
CA LEU A 74 -12.09 11.51 -2.96
C LEU A 74 -12.27 11.43 -1.44
N THR A 75 -13.38 11.93 -0.89
CA THR A 75 -13.68 11.84 0.55
C THR A 75 -13.87 10.39 0.99
N LYS A 76 -14.52 9.55 0.15
CA LYS A 76 -14.66 8.11 0.42
C LYS A 76 -13.32 7.39 0.32
N ASP A 77 -12.52 7.71 -0.69
CA ASP A 77 -11.20 7.09 -0.85
C ASP A 77 -10.27 7.49 0.30
N LEU A 78 -10.35 8.74 0.76
CA LEU A 78 -9.61 9.23 1.92
C LEU A 78 -10.05 8.55 3.22
N SER A 79 -11.34 8.28 3.41
CA SER A 79 -11.81 7.56 4.60
C SER A 79 -11.35 6.10 4.59
N VAL A 80 -11.38 5.43 3.43
CA VAL A 80 -10.82 4.08 3.26
C VAL A 80 -9.32 4.08 3.53
N ALA A 81 -8.57 5.00 2.93
CA ALA A 81 -7.13 5.14 3.15
C ALA A 81 -6.80 5.39 4.63
N LYS A 82 -7.58 6.24 5.31
CA LYS A 82 -7.42 6.51 6.74
C LYS A 82 -7.61 5.24 7.58
N THR A 83 -8.65 4.45 7.32
CA THR A 83 -8.85 3.18 8.04
C THR A 83 -7.72 2.18 7.79
N PHE A 84 -7.19 2.13 6.56
CA PHE A 84 -6.05 1.29 6.24
C PHE A 84 -4.79 1.74 6.98
N VAL A 85 -4.54 3.04 7.05
CA VAL A 85 -3.41 3.61 7.82
C VAL A 85 -3.56 3.31 9.31
N GLU A 86 -4.74 3.49 9.90
CA GLU A 86 -4.98 3.14 11.32
C GLU A 86 -4.75 1.65 11.59
N LYS A 87 -5.22 0.77 10.69
CA LYS A 87 -4.94 -0.67 10.78
C LYS A 87 -3.44 -0.96 10.71
N LYS A 88 -2.70 -0.33 9.79
CA LYS A 88 -1.25 -0.51 9.66
C LYS A 88 -0.47 0.02 10.85
N ILE A 89 -0.92 1.10 11.48
CA ILE A 89 -0.34 1.60 12.74
C ILE A 89 -0.54 0.55 13.85
N GLY A 90 -1.73 -0.05 13.94
CA GLY A 90 -2.00 -1.15 14.86
C GLY A 90 -1.10 -2.36 14.62
N ASP A 91 -0.97 -2.80 13.36
CA ASP A 91 -0.09 -3.91 12.97
C ASP A 91 1.38 -3.64 13.33
N ILE A 92 1.86 -2.40 13.10
CA ILE A 92 3.23 -1.98 13.44
C ILE A 92 3.43 -1.99 14.97
N ALA A 93 2.44 -1.53 15.74
CA ALA A 93 2.50 -1.55 17.19
C ALA A 93 2.55 -2.99 17.73
N ALA A 94 1.72 -3.88 17.19
CA ALA A 94 1.73 -5.31 17.53
C ALA A 94 3.08 -5.96 17.20
N CYS A 95 3.57 -5.78 15.97
CA CYS A 95 4.87 -6.29 15.54
C CYS A 95 6.03 -5.78 16.42
N LYS A 96 5.97 -4.52 16.85
CA LYS A 96 6.96 -3.95 17.79
C LYS A 96 6.87 -4.59 19.18
N GLY A 97 5.66 -4.95 19.63
CA GLY A 97 5.43 -5.73 20.85
C GLY A 97 6.01 -7.14 20.75
N ASP A 98 5.69 -7.85 19.66
CA ASP A 98 6.19 -9.19 19.39
C ASP A 98 7.71 -9.23 19.29
N LYS A 99 8.32 -8.24 18.63
CA LYS A 99 9.78 -8.11 18.59
C LYS A 99 10.40 -8.05 19.98
N LYS A 100 9.81 -7.31 20.91
CA LYS A 100 10.31 -7.24 22.29
C LYS A 100 10.17 -8.58 22.99
N ARG A 101 8.98 -9.19 22.92
CA ARG A 101 8.71 -10.50 23.51
C ARG A 101 9.68 -11.57 22.98
N LEU A 102 9.90 -11.62 21.67
CA LEU A 102 10.86 -12.53 21.05
C LEU A 102 12.29 -12.25 21.52
N THR A 103 12.67 -10.99 21.71
CA THR A 103 14.00 -10.64 22.24
C THR A 103 14.18 -11.15 23.67
N ASP A 104 13.15 -11.00 24.52
CA ASP A 104 13.16 -11.48 25.90
C ASP A 104 13.18 -13.01 25.97
N GLU A 105 12.40 -13.69 25.12
CA GLU A 105 12.40 -15.16 25.00
C GLU A 105 13.75 -15.69 24.51
N ILE A 106 14.40 -15.03 23.54
CA ILE A 106 15.75 -15.38 23.09
C ILE A 106 16.77 -15.22 24.21
N ALA A 107 16.73 -14.11 24.96
CA ALA A 107 17.63 -13.88 26.09
C ALA A 107 17.45 -14.93 27.20
N ALA A 108 16.19 -15.28 27.51
CA ALA A 108 15.86 -16.34 28.47
C ALA A 108 16.39 -17.70 28.00
N ALA A 109 16.11 -18.10 26.75
CA ALA A 109 16.59 -19.35 26.18
C ALA A 109 18.13 -19.42 26.12
N GLU A 110 18.81 -18.30 25.84
CA GLU A 110 20.27 -18.25 25.87
C GLU A 110 20.82 -18.49 27.30
N SER A 111 20.17 -17.91 28.30
CA SER A 111 20.53 -18.12 29.70
C SER A 111 20.30 -19.57 30.14
N GLU A 112 19.18 -20.18 29.74
CA GLU A 112 18.89 -21.58 30.00
C GLU A 112 19.89 -22.49 29.30
N LYS A 113 20.22 -22.21 28.03
CA LYS A 113 21.24 -22.94 27.27
C LYS A 113 22.59 -22.90 27.98
N LYS A 114 23.04 -21.74 28.47
CA LYS A 114 24.29 -21.60 29.24
C LYS A 114 24.24 -22.41 30.52
N HIS A 115 23.13 -22.34 31.25
CA HIS A 115 22.94 -23.09 32.49
C HIS A 115 22.91 -24.62 32.27
N ILE A 116 22.21 -25.09 31.23
CA ILE A 116 22.20 -26.50 30.82
C ILE A 116 23.59 -26.94 30.39
N GLN A 117 24.32 -26.13 29.62
CA GLN A 117 25.69 -26.45 29.20
C GLN A 117 26.63 -26.59 30.41
N ILE A 118 26.53 -25.71 31.40
CA ILE A 118 27.30 -25.81 32.65
C ILE A 118 26.97 -27.10 33.40
N LYS A 119 25.68 -27.42 33.57
CA LYS A 119 25.24 -28.67 34.20
C LYS A 119 25.77 -29.90 33.45
N PHE A 120 25.66 -29.91 32.13
CA PHE A 120 26.13 -31.00 31.28
C PHE A 120 27.64 -31.21 31.39
N VAL A 121 28.44 -30.14 31.41
CA VAL A 121 29.91 -30.25 31.61
C VAL A 121 30.24 -30.81 32.98
N LYS A 122 29.53 -30.37 34.03
CA LYS A 122 29.71 -30.86 35.40
C LYS A 122 29.37 -32.35 35.53
N GLU A 123 28.21 -32.76 35.04
CA GLU A 123 27.82 -34.18 35.01
C GLU A 123 28.82 -35.00 34.18
N LYS A 124 29.14 -34.58 32.95
CA LYS A 124 30.12 -35.29 32.12
C LYS A 124 31.45 -35.53 32.84
N SER A 125 31.88 -34.56 33.65
CA SER A 125 33.10 -34.68 34.47
C SER A 125 32.92 -35.69 35.60
N GLN A 126 31.78 -35.69 36.30
CA GLN A 126 31.44 -36.67 37.34
C GLN A 126 31.35 -38.10 36.77
N TRP A 127 30.63 -38.28 35.67
CA TRP A 127 30.53 -39.57 34.98
C TRP A 127 31.90 -40.05 34.46
N GLY A 128 32.79 -39.14 34.05
CA GLY A 128 34.16 -39.49 33.68
C GLY A 128 34.99 -40.02 34.86
N ILE A 129 34.85 -39.41 36.03
CA ILE A 129 35.50 -39.87 37.27
C ILE A 129 34.93 -41.22 37.72
N GLU A 130 33.61 -41.40 37.66
CA GLU A 130 32.95 -42.68 37.96
C GLU A 130 33.37 -43.78 36.98
N ALA A 131 33.49 -43.47 35.69
CA ALA A 131 33.97 -44.43 34.70
C ALA A 131 35.42 -44.84 34.96
N GLU A 132 36.31 -43.90 35.28
CA GLU A 132 37.70 -44.24 35.66
C GLU A 132 37.77 -45.02 36.98
N SER A 133 36.93 -44.69 37.96
CA SER A 133 36.92 -45.40 39.24
C SER A 133 36.36 -46.81 39.11
N LEU A 134 35.27 -47.00 38.34
CA LEU A 134 34.76 -48.34 37.98
C LEU A 134 35.81 -49.11 37.20
N LYS A 135 36.52 -48.48 36.26
CA LYS A 135 37.60 -49.14 35.51
C LYS A 135 38.72 -49.61 36.45
N LYS A 136 39.13 -48.79 37.43
CA LYS A 136 40.09 -49.19 38.47
C LYS A 136 39.56 -50.31 39.35
N GLN A 137 38.28 -50.29 39.74
CA GLN A 137 37.66 -51.38 40.50
C GLN A 137 37.60 -52.67 39.69
N MET A 138 37.33 -52.59 38.38
CA MET A 138 37.35 -53.73 37.47
C MET A 138 38.78 -54.25 37.28
N GLU A 139 39.79 -53.38 37.18
CA GLU A 139 41.20 -53.80 37.18
C GLU A 139 41.60 -54.47 38.50
N GLN A 140 41.18 -53.92 39.65
CA GLN A 140 41.41 -54.52 40.96
C GLN A 140 40.68 -55.86 41.12
N LEU A 141 39.41 -55.96 40.72
CA LEU A 141 38.67 -57.21 40.66
C LEU A 141 39.34 -58.20 39.72
N SER A 142 39.81 -57.77 38.55
CA SER A 142 40.55 -58.63 37.61
C SER A 142 41.87 -59.14 38.20
N THR A 143 42.53 -58.36 39.07
CA THR A 143 43.70 -58.82 39.83
C THR A 143 43.32 -59.76 40.96
N LEU A 144 42.20 -59.56 41.65
CA LEU A 144 41.69 -60.51 42.65
C LEU A 144 41.23 -61.82 42.00
N CYS A 145 40.71 -61.76 40.78
CA CYS A 145 40.39 -62.91 39.93
C CYS A 145 41.61 -63.68 39.42
N LYS A 146 42.85 -63.18 39.63
CA LYS A 146 44.07 -63.99 39.45
C LYS A 146 44.37 -64.91 40.63
N TYR A 147 43.82 -64.60 41.82
CA TYR A 147 44.06 -65.34 43.06
C TYR A 147 42.89 -66.26 43.46
N ILE A 148 41.75 -66.14 42.79
CA ILE A 148 40.60 -67.04 42.96
C ILE A 148 40.78 -68.26 42.06
N ASP A 149 40.62 -69.45 42.62
CA ASP A 149 40.71 -70.71 41.89
C ASP A 149 39.66 -70.77 40.78
N LYS A 150 40.13 -70.86 39.53
CA LYS A 150 39.29 -70.87 38.32
C LYS A 150 38.42 -72.13 38.17
N THR A 151 38.55 -73.08 39.09
CA THR A 151 37.89 -74.39 39.08
C THR A 151 36.68 -74.47 40.03
N SER A 152 36.46 -73.50 40.92
CA SER A 152 35.28 -73.46 41.81
C SER A 152 34.10 -72.70 41.17
N GLU A 153 32.90 -73.27 41.26
CA GLU A 153 31.63 -72.72 40.73
C GLU A 153 31.34 -71.30 41.25
N GLU A 154 31.69 -71.00 42.50
CA GLU A 154 31.48 -69.69 43.12
C GLU A 154 32.47 -68.64 42.60
N GLY A 155 33.72 -69.04 42.32
CA GLY A 155 34.75 -68.16 41.78
C GLY A 155 34.45 -67.70 40.35
N LYS A 156 33.88 -68.59 39.52
CA LYS A 156 33.43 -68.27 38.16
C LYS A 156 32.29 -67.24 38.14
N LYS A 157 31.35 -67.32 39.08
CA LYS A 157 30.21 -66.39 39.20
C LYS A 157 30.63 -65.01 39.72
N LEU A 158 31.58 -64.95 40.65
CA LEU A 158 32.04 -63.69 41.26
C LEU A 158 32.94 -62.87 40.33
N CYS A 159 33.79 -63.53 39.55
CA CYS A 159 34.66 -62.87 38.58
C CYS A 159 33.97 -62.59 37.25
N LYS A 160 32.68 -62.96 37.11
CA LYS A 160 31.96 -63.00 35.83
C LYS A 160 32.87 -63.51 34.71
N ILE A 161 33.55 -64.63 34.96
CA ILE A 161 34.01 -65.48 33.87
C ILE A 161 32.76 -66.27 33.48
N THR A 162 31.79 -65.57 32.90
CA THR A 162 30.99 -66.23 31.88
C THR A 162 32.00 -66.52 30.80
N GLU A 163 32.41 -67.79 30.76
CA GLU A 163 33.03 -68.44 29.64
C GLU A 163 32.39 -67.85 28.39
N GLU A 164 33.12 -66.95 27.75
CA GLU A 164 32.78 -66.42 26.45
C GLU A 164 32.71 -67.64 25.53
N PRO A 165 31.57 -67.96 24.90
CA PRO A 165 31.66 -68.58 23.59
C PRO A 165 32.24 -67.48 22.71
N GLN A 166 33.56 -67.52 22.63
CA GLN A 166 34.34 -66.87 21.61
C GLN A 166 33.78 -67.31 20.25
N GLN A 167 32.93 -66.47 19.63
CA GLN A 167 32.83 -66.34 18.18
C GLN A 167 31.82 -65.25 17.76
N PRO A 168 32.07 -64.50 16.66
CA PRO A 168 33.34 -64.21 16.01
C PRO A 168 33.67 -62.70 16.02
N ALA A 169 34.97 -62.43 15.86
CA ALA A 169 35.48 -61.15 15.40
C ALA A 169 34.74 -60.71 14.11
N ALA A 170 33.77 -59.81 14.27
CA ALA A 170 33.36 -58.93 13.19
C ALA A 170 34.36 -57.76 13.16
N LYS A 171 35.14 -57.73 12.08
CA LYS A 171 36.01 -56.66 11.61
C LYS A 171 35.71 -55.27 12.21
N PRO A 172 36.73 -54.54 12.73
CA PRO A 172 36.64 -53.10 12.84
C PRO A 172 36.43 -52.53 11.42
N LYS A 173 35.25 -51.96 11.17
CA LYS A 173 35.09 -51.03 10.06
C LYS A 173 35.97 -49.82 10.37
N GLU A 174 36.97 -49.64 9.53
CA GLU A 174 37.71 -48.39 9.40
C GLU A 174 36.74 -47.20 9.35
N THR A 175 37.02 -46.24 10.21
CA THR A 175 37.10 -44.82 9.91
C THR A 175 36.81 -44.42 8.46
N GLN A 176 35.62 -43.86 8.24
CA GLN A 176 35.42 -42.62 7.47
C GLN A 176 34.42 -41.82 8.32
N ALA A 177 34.82 -40.82 9.12
CA ALA A 177 35.31 -39.53 8.67
C ALA A 177 34.51 -38.97 7.48
N GLU A 178 33.18 -39.04 7.55
CA GLU A 178 32.34 -38.16 6.75
C GLU A 178 32.47 -36.75 7.34
N LYS A 179 33.29 -35.94 6.66
CA LYS A 179 33.29 -34.48 6.72
C LYS A 179 31.85 -33.98 6.91
N PRO A 180 31.58 -33.00 7.78
CA PRO A 180 30.35 -32.24 7.68
C PRO A 180 30.30 -31.64 6.28
N LYS A 181 29.43 -32.22 5.45
CA LYS A 181 29.02 -31.66 4.18
C LYS A 181 28.36 -30.34 4.55
N ALA A 182 29.09 -29.25 4.33
CA ALA A 182 28.54 -27.93 4.22
C ALA A 182 27.38 -28.03 3.24
N GLU A 183 26.16 -27.94 3.78
CA GLU A 183 24.98 -27.68 2.99
C GLU A 183 25.21 -26.26 2.44
N GLU A 184 25.46 -26.19 1.12
CA GLU A 184 25.41 -24.98 0.33
C GLU A 184 24.08 -24.28 0.62
N ALA A 185 24.13 -23.36 1.58
CA ALA A 185 23.24 -22.22 1.58
C ALA A 185 23.45 -21.53 0.23
N LYS A 186 22.44 -21.68 -0.62
CA LYS A 186 22.22 -20.90 -1.83
C LYS A 186 22.14 -19.43 -1.41
N ALA A 187 23.29 -18.79 -1.26
CA ALA A 187 23.40 -17.34 -1.23
C ALA A 187 23.25 -16.90 -2.69
N GLU A 188 22.02 -16.53 -3.05
CA GLU A 188 21.78 -15.61 -4.16
C GLU A 188 22.64 -14.37 -3.91
N GLU A 189 23.54 -14.08 -4.86
CA GLU A 189 24.17 -12.78 -4.98
C GLU A 189 23.09 -11.68 -5.05
N PRO A 190 23.02 -10.73 -4.10
CA PRO A 190 22.46 -9.44 -4.43
C PRO A 190 23.55 -8.71 -5.21
N LYS A 191 23.35 -8.68 -6.53
CA LYS A 191 24.05 -7.81 -7.46
C LYS A 191 24.04 -6.38 -6.88
N PRO A 192 25.20 -5.71 -6.72
CA PRO A 192 25.23 -4.31 -6.35
C PRO A 192 24.68 -3.49 -7.52
N GLU A 193 23.46 -2.95 -7.36
CA GLU A 193 22.99 -1.88 -8.24
C GLU A 193 23.66 -0.58 -7.78
N GLU A 194 24.59 -0.11 -8.60
CA GLU A 194 25.14 1.24 -8.54
C GLU A 194 24.01 2.28 -8.62
N PRO A 195 24.14 3.39 -7.88
CA PRO A 195 23.21 4.51 -7.98
C PRO A 195 23.41 5.20 -9.32
N LYS A 196 22.49 5.00 -10.25
CA LYS A 196 22.44 5.77 -11.48
C LYS A 196 21.96 7.19 -11.17
N ALA A 197 22.92 8.09 -11.01
CA ALA A 197 22.74 9.51 -11.20
C ALA A 197 22.52 9.82 -12.70
N GLU A 198 21.93 11.00 -12.96
CA GLU A 198 21.63 11.63 -14.26
C GLU A 198 20.42 11.06 -15.04
N GLU A 199 19.31 11.81 -15.04
CA GLU A 199 19.10 12.81 -16.10
C GLU A 199 18.04 13.84 -15.67
N SER A 200 18.52 15.04 -15.41
CA SER A 200 17.74 16.26 -15.24
C SER A 200 17.09 16.63 -16.58
N LYS A 201 15.82 16.31 -16.79
CA LYS A 201 15.03 16.93 -17.87
C LYS A 201 14.35 18.18 -17.35
N ALA A 202 15.11 19.27 -17.29
CA ALA A 202 14.57 20.61 -17.27
C ALA A 202 14.10 20.95 -18.69
N GLU A 203 12.79 20.89 -18.93
CA GLU A 203 12.18 21.42 -20.15
C GLU A 203 11.66 22.83 -19.83
N GLN A 204 12.46 23.84 -20.19
CA GLN A 204 12.03 25.24 -20.18
C GLN A 204 11.07 25.52 -21.35
N PRO A 205 10.13 26.47 -21.17
CA PRO A 205 9.12 26.79 -22.16
C PRO A 205 9.72 27.59 -23.32
N LYS A 206 9.35 27.21 -24.55
CA LYS A 206 9.57 28.07 -25.71
C LYS A 206 8.50 29.17 -25.72
N VAL A 207 9.00 30.38 -25.53
CA VAL A 207 8.42 31.63 -25.98
C VAL A 207 8.30 31.55 -27.50
N ASP A 208 7.10 31.72 -28.04
CA ASP A 208 6.93 32.15 -29.43
C ASP A 208 6.10 33.44 -29.43
N VAL A 209 6.78 34.46 -29.92
CA VAL A 209 6.28 35.77 -30.33
C VAL A 209 5.88 35.61 -31.80
N VAL A 210 4.60 35.77 -32.12
CA VAL A 210 4.05 36.53 -33.26
C VAL A 210 2.58 36.83 -32.95
#